data_AF-A0A9Q3DVJ1-F1
#
_entry.id   AF-A0A9Q3DVJ1-F1
#
_cell.length_a   1.000
_cell.length_b   1.000
_cell.length_c   1.000
_cell.angle_alpha   90.00
_cell.angle_beta   90.00
_cell.angle_gamma   90.00
#
_symmetry.space_group_name_H-M   'P 1'
#
loop_
_entity.id
_entity.type
_entity.pdbx_description
1 polymer ?
#
loop_
_entity_poly.entity_id
_entity_poly.type
_entity_poly.pdbx_seq_one_letter_code
_entity_poly.pdbx_strand_id
1 'polypeptide(L)'
;MCPTNDDSNLMIKDSIGDYDGKPIQEVNKEMVHLLKSLNKNMEENNKNNTKTQAITNKLLAAYKKMSHCIDSVLLQMKAIKKKVAHQEKLIINNTNYQLNDDNHKNAPQDFNTQHDKQTKKVGDYSKALQTTPRIPHPLPVIPKFSKVNRFKLAYITLRSKVGHPKPFENLSAHGVQSKINQVLKDVNAKVYEENIFVSVVVKFTNGTIKLCAKNKASVRCLLENKHKWTHFADPSFITSPNLYHIIIHSCPAFFDISDESDISDLCEQNNIDREEIKKVRWLKTPNIKEKSLAH
;
A
#
# COMPACT_ATOMS: atom_id res chain seq x y z
N MET A 1 -94.73 -11.84 10.00
CA MET A 1 -95.60 -11.55 11.16
C MET A 1 -94.73 -11.68 12.40
N CYS A 2 -94.60 -10.62 13.20
CA CYS A 2 -94.21 -10.76 14.61
C CYS A 2 -95.42 -11.29 15.40
N PRO A 3 -95.18 -12.07 16.46
CA PRO A 3 -95.36 -11.57 17.85
C PRO A 3 -94.23 -12.04 18.80
N THR A 4 -93.57 -11.17 19.58
CA THR A 4 -93.83 -10.70 20.98
C THR A 4 -93.66 -11.75 22.10
N ASN A 5 -92.54 -11.55 22.83
CA ASN A 5 -92.31 -11.49 24.29
C ASN A 5 -92.71 -12.61 25.28
N ASP A 6 -91.81 -12.71 26.26
CA ASP A 6 -91.95 -13.19 27.64
C ASP A 6 -91.87 -14.72 27.86
N ASP A 7 -90.67 -15.20 28.18
CA ASP A 7 -90.45 -15.91 29.44
C ASP A 7 -88.96 -15.96 29.81
N SER A 8 -88.65 -15.13 30.80
CA SER A 8 -87.43 -15.15 31.59
C SER A 8 -87.35 -16.36 32.52
N ASN A 9 -86.11 -16.75 32.83
CA ASN A 9 -85.67 -17.49 34.02
C ASN A 9 -85.91 -19.01 34.08
N LEU A 10 -84.94 -19.77 33.57
CA LEU A 10 -84.42 -20.90 34.34
C LEU A 10 -82.95 -21.19 34.00
N MET A 11 -82.15 -21.32 35.07
CA MET A 11 -80.85 -21.98 35.15
C MET A 11 -79.64 -21.31 34.48
N ILE A 12 -79.09 -20.28 35.14
CA ILE A 12 -77.64 -20.25 35.45
C ILE A 12 -77.50 -19.71 36.89
N LYS A 13 -77.74 -20.57 37.88
CA LYS A 13 -77.13 -20.45 39.20
C LYS A 13 -76.00 -21.47 39.24
N ASP A 14 -74.92 -21.13 39.94
CA ASP A 14 -73.68 -21.90 40.14
C ASP A 14 -72.54 -21.53 39.19
N SER A 15 -72.05 -20.29 39.31
CA SER A 15 -70.62 -19.94 39.18
C SER A 15 -70.41 -18.44 39.49
N ILE A 16 -70.65 -18.04 40.74
CA ILE A 16 -70.08 -16.78 41.26
C ILE A 16 -69.12 -17.19 42.35
N GLY A 17 -67.85 -17.36 41.97
CA GLY A 17 -66.75 -17.42 42.91
C GLY A 17 -66.59 -16.07 43.59
N ASP A 18 -66.19 -16.12 44.86
CA ASP A 18 -65.82 -15.00 45.71
C ASP A 18 -65.14 -13.86 44.94
N TYR A 19 -65.87 -12.76 44.77
CA TYR A 19 -65.25 -11.46 44.54
C TYR A 19 -65.10 -10.80 45.90
N ASP A 20 -63.93 -11.00 46.50
CA ASP A 20 -63.44 -10.19 47.61
C ASP A 20 -63.51 -8.72 47.18
N GLY A 21 -64.36 -7.96 47.86
CA GLY A 21 -64.63 -6.56 47.59
C GLY A 21 -63.39 -5.70 47.78
N LYS A 22 -62.54 -5.59 46.75
CA LYS A 22 -61.59 -4.48 46.66
C LYS A 22 -62.38 -3.18 46.56
N PRO A 23 -62.08 -2.15 47.39
CA PRO A 23 -62.75 -0.86 47.31
C PRO A 23 -62.65 -0.30 45.89
N ILE A 24 -63.71 0.30 45.37
CA ILE A 24 -63.75 0.92 44.02
C ILE A 24 -62.57 1.89 43.78
N GLN A 25 -62.04 2.48 44.86
CA GLN A 25 -60.84 3.32 44.82
C GLN A 25 -59.55 2.56 44.46
N GLU A 26 -59.41 1.29 44.84
CA GLU A 26 -58.27 0.43 44.55
C GLU A 26 -58.26 0.01 43.07
N VAL A 27 -59.45 -0.34 42.55
CA VAL A 27 -59.66 -0.67 41.13
C VAL A 27 -59.34 0.54 40.23
N ASN A 28 -59.76 1.73 40.64
CA ASN A 28 -59.44 2.97 39.92
C ASN A 28 -57.93 3.30 39.93
N LYS A 29 -57.21 3.00 41.02
CA LYS A 29 -55.75 3.18 41.07
C LYS A 29 -55.01 2.20 40.15
N GLU A 30 -55.43 0.93 40.14
CA GLU A 30 -54.87 -0.09 39.24
C GLU A 30 -55.11 0.30 37.77
N MET A 31 -56.30 0.79 37.42
CA MET A 31 -56.63 1.22 36.07
C MET A 31 -55.81 2.44 35.61
N VAL A 32 -55.61 3.43 36.50
CA VAL A 32 -54.75 4.60 36.21
C VAL A 32 -53.28 4.20 36.03
N HIS A 33 -52.79 3.23 36.83
CA HIS A 33 -51.43 2.71 36.69
C HIS A 33 -51.21 1.96 35.36
N LEU A 34 -52.20 1.15 34.95
CA LEU A 34 -52.19 0.46 33.65
C LEU A 34 -52.18 1.44 32.48
N LEU A 35 -53.00 2.49 32.53
CA LEU A 35 -53.04 3.51 31.47
C LEU A 35 -51.72 4.28 31.34
N LYS A 36 -51.08 4.63 32.47
CA LYS A 36 -49.74 5.24 32.46
C LYS A 36 -48.67 4.32 31.88
N SER A 37 -48.74 3.03 32.20
CA SER A 37 -47.81 2.02 31.69
C SER A 37 -47.98 1.80 30.18
N LEU A 38 -49.23 1.76 29.70
CA LEU A 38 -49.53 1.67 28.27
C LEU A 38 -49.06 2.89 27.49
N ASN A 39 -49.28 4.10 28.01
CA ASN A 39 -48.83 5.33 27.35
C ASN A 39 -47.29 5.40 27.26
N LYS A 40 -46.60 5.01 28.33
CA LYS A 40 -45.14 4.92 28.33
C LYS A 40 -44.61 3.91 27.30
N ASN A 41 -45.25 2.74 27.19
CA ASN A 41 -44.89 1.74 26.19
C ASN A 41 -45.14 2.22 24.76
N MET A 42 -46.22 2.96 24.50
CA MET A 42 -46.47 3.56 23.18
C MET A 42 -45.41 4.61 22.81
N GLU A 43 -45.00 5.46 23.74
CA GLU A 43 -43.95 6.45 23.52
C GLU A 43 -42.58 5.81 23.26
N GLU A 44 -42.24 4.75 23.99
CA GLU A 44 -40.99 3.99 23.78
C GLU A 44 -40.99 3.27 22.42
N ASN A 45 -42.12 2.68 22.01
CA ASN A 45 -42.27 2.07 20.68
C ASN A 45 -42.13 3.10 19.55
N ASN A 46 -42.70 4.30 19.70
CA ASN A 46 -42.53 5.36 18.70
C ASN A 46 -41.09 5.87 18.60
N LYS A 47 -40.39 6.01 19.74
CA LYS A 47 -38.95 6.35 19.75
C LYS A 47 -38.11 5.27 19.06
N ASN A 48 -38.43 3.99 19.29
CA ASN A 48 -37.73 2.87 18.66
C ASN A 48 -37.97 2.84 17.15
N ASN A 49 -39.20 3.08 16.70
CA ASN A 49 -39.53 3.14 15.27
C ASN A 49 -38.77 4.29 14.57
N THR A 50 -38.68 5.45 15.23
CA THR A 50 -37.93 6.62 14.70
C THR A 50 -36.42 6.34 14.59
N LYS A 51 -35.85 5.64 15.57
CA LYS A 51 -34.44 5.20 15.54
C LYS A 51 -34.20 4.19 14.41
N THR A 52 -35.10 3.22 14.24
CA THR A 52 -35.04 2.25 13.14
C THR A 52 -35.08 2.95 11.79
N GLN A 53 -35.99 3.92 11.60
CA GLN A 53 -36.08 4.70 10.36
C GLN A 53 -34.78 5.49 10.08
N ALA A 54 -34.17 6.09 11.11
CA ALA A 54 -32.91 6.81 10.98
C ALA A 54 -31.73 5.89 10.58
N ILE A 55 -31.70 4.67 11.12
CA ILE A 55 -30.70 3.65 10.75
C ILE A 55 -30.89 3.21 9.30
N THR A 56 -32.13 2.92 8.88
CA THR A 56 -32.46 2.53 7.50
C THR A 56 -32.06 3.61 6.49
N ASN A 57 -32.34 4.89 6.80
CA ASN A 57 -31.94 6.00 5.95
C ASN A 57 -30.41 6.16 5.83
N LYS A 58 -29.67 5.95 6.93
CA LYS A 58 -28.20 5.96 6.93
C LYS A 58 -27.64 4.81 6.08
N LEU A 59 -28.20 3.61 6.20
CA LEU A 59 -27.85 2.45 5.38
C LEU A 59 -28.12 2.69 3.90
N LEU A 60 -29.28 3.27 3.55
CA LEU A 60 -29.63 3.60 2.17
C LEU A 60 -28.67 4.65 1.57
N ALA A 61 -28.28 5.66 2.35
CA ALA A 61 -27.29 6.65 1.93
C ALA A 61 -25.90 6.05 1.74
N ALA A 62 -25.47 5.12 2.60
CA ALA A 62 -24.21 4.39 2.46
C ALA A 62 -24.21 3.52 1.19
N TYR A 63 -25.31 2.81 0.93
CA TYR A 63 -25.47 1.99 -0.28
C TYR A 63 -25.37 2.84 -1.56
N LYS A 64 -26.05 4.00 -1.62
CA LYS A 64 -25.96 4.92 -2.77
C LYS A 64 -24.53 5.42 -3.01
N LYS A 65 -23.78 5.75 -1.95
CA LYS A 65 -22.37 6.15 -2.05
C LYS A 65 -21.50 5.02 -2.60
N MET A 66 -21.75 3.80 -2.15
CA MET A 66 -21.02 2.61 -2.61
C MET A 66 -21.29 2.32 -4.09
N SER A 67 -22.55 2.39 -4.52
CA SER A 67 -22.95 2.25 -5.93
C SER A 67 -22.19 3.25 -6.83
N HIS A 68 -22.18 4.53 -6.45
CA HIS A 68 -21.46 5.56 -7.21
C HIS A 68 -19.95 5.31 -7.28
N CYS A 69 -19.36 4.75 -6.21
CA CYS A 69 -17.94 4.37 -6.20
C CYS A 69 -17.66 3.23 -7.19
N ILE A 70 -18.53 2.21 -7.22
CA ILE A 70 -18.43 1.08 -8.15
C ILE A 70 -18.52 1.57 -9.60
N ASP A 71 -19.46 2.46 -9.92
CA ASP A 71 -19.61 3.03 -11.26
C ASP A 71 -18.37 3.82 -11.69
N SER A 72 -17.78 4.59 -10.76
CA SER A 72 -16.55 5.34 -11.01
C SER A 72 -15.36 4.41 -11.31
N VAL A 73 -15.21 3.33 -10.54
CA VAL A 73 -14.16 2.32 -10.76
C VAL A 73 -14.36 1.62 -12.10
N LEU A 74 -15.60 1.25 -12.43
CA LEU A 74 -15.93 0.60 -13.70
C LEU A 74 -15.58 1.50 -14.91
N LEU A 75 -15.82 2.81 -14.80
CA LEU A 75 -15.45 3.78 -15.82
C LEU A 75 -13.92 3.89 -15.99
N GLN A 76 -13.18 3.90 -14.88
CA GLN A 76 -11.72 3.91 -14.91
C GLN A 76 -11.15 2.63 -15.56
N MET A 77 -11.71 1.46 -15.23
CA MET A 77 -11.29 0.20 -15.84
C MET A 77 -11.52 0.18 -17.36
N LYS A 78 -12.66 0.70 -17.84
CA LYS A 78 -12.92 0.85 -19.28
C LYS A 78 -11.88 1.75 -19.96
N ALA A 79 -11.51 2.87 -19.32
CA ALA A 79 -10.49 3.77 -19.85
C ALA A 79 -9.10 3.10 -19.92
N ILE A 80 -8.71 2.34 -18.89
CA ILE A 80 -7.46 1.57 -18.87
C ILE A 80 -7.45 0.53 -19.99
N LYS A 81 -8.53 -0.24 -20.15
CA LYS A 81 -8.66 -1.24 -21.21
C LYS A 81 -8.46 -0.63 -22.60
N LYS A 82 -9.00 0.57 -22.85
CA LYS A 82 -8.79 1.30 -24.11
C LYS A 82 -7.33 1.72 -24.32
N LYS A 83 -6.63 2.14 -23.26
CA LYS A 83 -5.21 2.51 -23.32
C LYS A 83 -4.31 1.30 -23.60
N VAL A 84 -4.59 0.16 -22.95
CA VAL A 84 -3.86 -1.10 -23.19
C VAL A 84 -4.02 -1.54 -24.64
N ALA A 85 -5.25 -1.57 -25.17
CA ALA A 85 -5.50 -1.91 -26.57
C ALA A 85 -4.81 -0.96 -27.57
N HIS A 86 -4.63 0.31 -27.20
CA HIS A 86 -3.87 1.25 -28.02
C HIS A 86 -2.36 0.99 -27.97
N GLN A 87 -1.81 0.64 -26.79
CA GLN A 87 -0.40 0.26 -26.65
C GLN A 87 -0.07 -1.03 -27.39
N GLU A 88 -0.95 -2.04 -27.33
CA GLU A 88 -0.78 -3.29 -28.09
C GLU A 88 -0.69 -3.04 -29.61
N LYS A 89 -1.51 -2.13 -30.14
CA LYS A 89 -1.44 -1.72 -31.56
C LYS A 89 -0.12 -1.01 -31.91
N LEU A 90 0.42 -0.19 -31.01
CA LEU A 90 1.72 0.47 -31.22
C LEU A 90 2.89 -0.52 -31.19
N ILE A 91 2.83 -1.53 -30.31
CA ILE A 91 3.85 -2.58 -30.22
C ILE A 91 3.88 -3.41 -31.50
N ILE A 92 2.73 -3.84 -32.01
CA ILE A 92 2.63 -4.61 -33.25
C ILE A 92 3.21 -3.82 -34.44
N ASN A 93 2.90 -2.52 -34.54
CA ASN A 93 3.43 -1.69 -35.62
C ASN A 93 4.94 -1.52 -35.56
N ASN A 94 5.55 -1.36 -34.38
CA ASN A 94 7.00 -1.21 -34.23
C ASN A 94 7.77 -2.52 -34.50
N THR A 95 7.16 -3.68 -34.19
CA THR A 95 7.81 -4.99 -34.39
C THR A 95 7.96 -5.32 -35.88
N ASN A 96 7.03 -4.84 -36.73
CA ASN A 96 7.11 -5.00 -38.19
C ASN A 96 8.21 -4.16 -38.86
N TYR A 97 8.75 -3.13 -38.20
CA TYR A 97 9.87 -2.36 -38.72
C TYR A 97 11.25 -2.98 -38.41
N GLN A 98 11.36 -3.82 -37.38
CA GLN A 98 12.64 -4.42 -36.99
C GLN A 98 12.96 -5.75 -37.72
N LEU A 99 11.95 -6.49 -38.18
CA LEU A 99 12.17 -7.76 -38.90
C LEU A 99 12.66 -7.60 -40.35
N ASN A 100 12.71 -6.39 -40.89
CA ASN A 100 13.17 -6.13 -42.25
C ASN A 100 14.67 -5.76 -42.36
N ASP A 101 15.36 -5.49 -41.24
CA ASP A 101 16.76 -5.03 -41.24
C ASP A 101 17.80 -6.14 -40.99
N ASP A 102 17.40 -7.33 -40.53
CA ASP A 102 18.35 -8.37 -40.07
C ASP A 102 18.82 -9.36 -41.16
N ASN A 103 18.48 -9.15 -42.44
CA ASN A 103 18.79 -10.10 -43.53
C ASN A 103 20.07 -9.81 -44.35
N HIS A 104 21.08 -9.15 -43.77
CA HIS A 104 22.41 -9.13 -44.38
C HIS A 104 23.52 -9.15 -43.33
N LYS A 105 24.16 -10.32 -43.16
CA LYS A 105 25.62 -10.48 -42.91
C LYS A 105 25.97 -11.97 -42.72
N ASN A 106 26.46 -12.59 -43.79
CA ASN A 106 27.29 -13.79 -43.76
C ASN A 106 28.38 -13.64 -44.83
N ALA A 107 29.62 -13.34 -44.43
CA ALA A 107 30.89 -13.81 -45.00
C ALA A 107 32.09 -13.03 -44.42
N PRO A 108 33.28 -13.65 -44.28
CA PRO A 108 34.38 -13.17 -43.43
C PRO A 108 35.48 -12.45 -44.22
N GLN A 109 36.26 -11.53 -43.61
CA GLN A 109 37.57 -11.12 -44.14
C GLN A 109 38.60 -10.68 -43.10
N ASP A 110 39.84 -11.08 -43.41
CA ASP A 110 41.14 -10.78 -42.81
C ASP A 110 41.68 -9.35 -43.10
N PHE A 111 42.65 -8.95 -42.27
CA PHE A 111 43.73 -7.95 -42.34
C PHE A 111 43.83 -6.86 -43.46
N ASN A 112 44.08 -5.64 -42.97
CA ASN A 112 45.06 -4.59 -43.38
C ASN A 112 44.71 -3.40 -44.33
N THR A 113 45.14 -2.22 -43.86
CA THR A 113 45.76 -1.06 -44.58
C THR A 113 44.93 0.10 -45.17
N GLN A 114 45.16 1.29 -44.57
CA GLN A 114 45.32 2.69 -45.03
C GLN A 114 44.40 3.40 -46.06
N HIS A 115 44.04 4.64 -45.65
CA HIS A 115 43.94 5.94 -46.36
C HIS A 115 43.13 6.12 -47.68
N ASP A 116 42.27 7.14 -47.60
CA ASP A 116 42.06 8.28 -48.53
C ASP A 116 40.70 8.47 -49.25
N LYS A 117 40.33 9.76 -49.24
CA LYS A 117 39.26 10.60 -49.82
C LYS A 117 38.31 10.12 -50.94
N GLN A 118 37.10 10.74 -50.87
CA GLN A 118 36.18 11.13 -51.98
C GLN A 118 35.45 9.97 -52.70
N THR A 119 34.18 10.01 -53.13
CA THR A 119 33.24 11.09 -53.48
C THR A 119 31.82 10.49 -53.59
N LYS A 120 30.79 11.34 -53.41
CA LYS A 120 29.36 11.04 -53.59
C LYS A 120 29.00 10.53 -54.99
N LYS A 121 27.95 9.71 -55.10
CA LYS A 121 26.89 9.92 -56.11
C LYS A 121 25.49 9.82 -55.48
N VAL A 122 24.76 10.91 -55.65
CA VAL A 122 23.36 11.15 -55.30
C VAL A 122 22.53 10.73 -56.51
N GLY A 123 21.44 9.99 -56.27
CA GLY A 123 20.33 9.86 -57.20
C GLY A 123 19.13 10.62 -56.63
N ASP A 124 18.71 11.64 -57.36
CA ASP A 124 17.68 12.60 -57.00
C ASP A 124 16.26 12.02 -57.06
N TYR A 125 15.47 12.24 -56.01
CA TYR A 125 14.03 12.48 -56.11
C TYR A 125 13.66 13.65 -55.21
N SER A 126 13.92 14.85 -55.73
CA SER A 126 13.31 16.09 -55.26
C SER A 126 11.81 16.09 -55.59
N LYS A 127 10.94 16.20 -54.57
CA LYS A 127 9.78 17.10 -54.59
C LYS A 127 9.13 17.23 -53.20
N ALA A 128 8.91 18.49 -52.82
CA ALA A 128 8.06 19.00 -51.76
C ALA A 128 8.54 18.89 -50.30
N LEU A 129 9.52 19.72 -49.93
CA LEU A 129 9.58 20.29 -48.57
C LEU A 129 9.71 21.81 -48.72
N GLN A 130 8.60 22.50 -48.50
CA GLN A 130 8.59 23.94 -48.28
C GLN A 130 9.51 24.25 -47.10
N THR A 131 10.49 25.11 -47.35
CA THR A 131 11.50 25.56 -46.40
C THR A 131 10.85 26.42 -45.32
N THR A 132 10.66 25.84 -44.14
CA THR A 132 10.64 26.63 -42.90
C THR A 132 12.06 26.61 -42.32
N PRO A 133 12.60 27.75 -41.86
CA PRO A 133 13.95 27.80 -41.30
C PRO A 133 14.00 26.93 -40.04
N ARG A 134 14.70 25.80 -40.12
CA ARG A 134 14.85 24.84 -39.03
C ARG A 134 15.83 25.41 -38.00
N ILE A 135 15.31 26.18 -37.05
CA ILE A 135 16.03 26.53 -35.83
C ILE A 135 16.43 25.21 -35.15
N PRO A 136 17.72 24.96 -34.87
CA PRO A 136 18.14 23.78 -34.12
C PRO A 136 17.45 23.82 -32.76
N HIS A 137 16.46 22.96 -32.55
CA HIS A 137 15.86 22.83 -31.23
C HIS A 137 16.92 22.17 -30.34
N PRO A 138 17.35 22.81 -29.23
CA PRO A 138 18.25 22.17 -28.30
C PRO A 138 17.59 20.89 -27.78
N LEU A 139 18.37 19.82 -27.69
CA LEU A 139 17.89 18.57 -27.10
C LEU A 139 17.32 18.86 -25.71
N PRO A 140 16.20 18.22 -25.31
CA PRO A 140 15.62 18.44 -24.00
C PRO A 140 16.67 18.13 -22.93
N VAL A 141 16.89 19.09 -22.02
CA VAL A 141 17.85 18.94 -20.93
C VAL A 141 17.47 17.72 -20.10
N ILE A 142 18.36 16.72 -20.06
CA ILE A 142 18.18 15.54 -19.22
C ILE A 142 18.05 16.01 -17.76
N PRO A 143 16.93 15.71 -17.07
CA PRO A 143 16.77 16.12 -15.69
C PRO A 143 17.87 15.50 -14.82
N LYS A 144 18.48 16.31 -13.94
CA LYS A 144 19.45 15.81 -12.96
C LYS A 144 18.87 14.60 -12.22
N PHE A 145 19.69 13.58 -11.96
CA PHE A 145 19.27 12.33 -11.29
C PHE A 145 18.51 12.56 -9.97
N SER A 146 18.83 13.63 -9.22
CA SER A 146 18.09 14.03 -8.01
C SER A 146 16.60 14.31 -8.28
N LYS A 147 16.29 14.94 -9.42
CA LYS A 147 14.92 15.30 -9.84
C LYS A 147 14.12 14.11 -10.38
N VAL A 148 14.79 13.05 -10.84
CA VAL A 148 14.18 11.78 -11.27
C VAL A 148 14.00 10.84 -10.08
N ASN A 149 14.99 10.76 -9.19
CA ASN A 149 14.98 9.87 -8.04
C ASN A 149 13.89 10.21 -7.01
N ARG A 150 13.37 11.45 -6.98
CA ARG A 150 12.20 11.81 -6.16
C ARG A 150 10.92 11.05 -6.55
N PHE A 151 10.87 10.49 -7.77
CA PHE A 151 9.72 9.75 -8.28
C PHE A 151 9.89 8.24 -8.20
N LYS A 152 11.09 7.74 -7.86
CA LYS A 152 11.28 6.31 -7.65
C LYS A 152 10.73 5.95 -6.27
N LEU A 153 9.70 5.09 -6.26
CA LEU A 153 9.24 4.47 -5.03
C LEU A 153 10.42 3.77 -4.37
N ALA A 154 10.67 4.14 -3.11
CA ALA A 154 11.65 3.46 -2.30
C ALA A 154 11.00 2.19 -1.72
N TYR A 155 11.82 1.18 -1.46
CA TYR A 155 11.35 -0.06 -0.85
C TYR A 155 12.33 -0.61 0.18
N ILE A 156 11.81 -1.40 1.11
CA ILE A 156 12.57 -2.26 2.00
C ILE A 156 12.13 -3.71 1.85
N THR A 157 13.06 -4.62 2.10
CA THR A 157 12.81 -6.05 2.13
C THR A 157 13.07 -6.55 3.54
N LEU A 158 12.04 -7.11 4.17
CA LEU A 158 12.12 -7.69 5.50
C LEU A 158 12.06 -9.21 5.35
N ARG A 159 13.12 -9.89 5.80
CA ARG A 159 13.24 -11.34 5.74
C ARG A 159 12.68 -11.96 7.01
N SER A 160 11.89 -13.01 6.86
CA SER A 160 11.56 -13.88 7.98
C SER A 160 12.79 -14.69 8.40
N LYS A 161 12.85 -15.06 9.68
CA LYS A 161 13.89 -15.97 10.17
C LYS A 161 13.62 -17.39 9.68
N VAL A 162 14.67 -18.09 9.28
CA VAL A 162 14.58 -19.50 8.88
C VAL A 162 14.11 -20.33 10.08
N GLY A 163 13.13 -21.20 9.89
CA GLY A 163 12.56 -22.06 10.94
C GLY A 163 11.47 -21.41 11.80
N HIS A 164 11.12 -20.14 11.58
CA HIS A 164 9.98 -19.48 12.23
C HIS A 164 8.73 -19.48 11.34
N PRO A 165 7.52 -19.38 11.92
CA PRO A 165 6.27 -19.25 11.16
C PRO A 165 6.34 -18.10 10.15
N LYS A 166 5.73 -18.29 8.98
CA LYS A 166 5.76 -17.29 7.92
C LYS A 166 4.84 -16.13 8.31
N PRO A 167 5.35 -14.90 8.30
CA PRO A 167 4.54 -13.75 8.67
C PRO A 167 3.39 -13.56 7.66
N PHE A 168 2.22 -13.28 8.20
CA PHE A 168 0.98 -13.01 7.48
C PHE A 168 0.53 -14.13 6.53
N GLU A 169 0.78 -15.40 6.86
CA GLU A 169 0.49 -16.56 5.98
C GLU A 169 -0.93 -16.52 5.40
N ASN A 170 -1.93 -16.20 6.24
CA ASN A 170 -3.35 -16.22 5.88
C ASN A 170 -3.90 -14.89 5.32
N LEU A 171 -3.06 -13.87 5.10
CA LEU A 171 -3.51 -12.56 4.63
C LEU A 171 -3.05 -12.27 3.20
N SER A 172 -3.93 -11.66 2.40
CA SER A 172 -3.59 -11.14 1.08
C SER A 172 -2.63 -9.95 1.20
N ALA A 173 -1.92 -9.59 0.12
CA ALA A 173 -1.02 -8.43 0.12
C ALA A 173 -1.73 -7.13 0.55
N HIS A 174 -2.98 -6.93 0.12
CA HIS A 174 -3.81 -5.81 0.55
C HIS A 174 -4.17 -5.87 2.04
N GLY A 175 -4.49 -7.07 2.55
CA GLY A 175 -4.75 -7.27 3.99
C GLY A 175 -3.52 -6.94 4.84
N VAL A 176 -2.34 -7.40 4.40
CA VAL A 176 -1.06 -7.08 5.05
C VAL A 176 -0.80 -5.58 5.02
N GLN A 177 -0.99 -4.93 3.88
CA GLN A 177 -0.83 -3.48 3.75
C GLN A 177 -1.73 -2.71 4.73
N SER A 178 -3.00 -3.09 4.80
CA SER A 178 -3.99 -2.44 5.67
C SER A 178 -3.59 -2.58 7.13
N LYS A 179 -3.18 -3.79 7.55
CA LYS A 179 -2.76 -4.07 8.92
C LYS A 179 -1.48 -3.33 9.31
N ILE A 180 -0.48 -3.31 8.42
CA ILE A 180 0.75 -2.55 8.65
C ILE A 180 0.44 -1.05 8.77
N ASN A 181 -0.35 -0.48 7.87
CA ASN A 181 -0.70 0.94 7.92
C ASN A 181 -1.51 1.32 9.18
N GLN A 182 -2.37 0.42 9.66
CA GLN A 182 -3.05 0.59 10.94
C GLN A 182 -2.04 0.66 12.09
N VAL A 183 -1.14 -0.32 12.18
CA VAL A 183 -0.11 -0.34 13.23
C VAL A 183 0.80 0.88 13.16
N LEU A 184 1.24 1.30 11.96
CA LEU A 184 2.07 2.49 11.79
C LEU A 184 1.38 3.76 12.26
N LYS A 185 0.05 3.84 12.09
CA LYS A 185 -0.76 4.92 12.63
C LYS A 185 -0.84 4.85 14.16
N ASP A 186 -1.01 3.66 14.72
CA ASP A 186 -1.10 3.44 16.17
C ASP A 186 0.23 3.76 16.88
N VAL A 187 1.37 3.41 16.28
CA VAL A 187 2.70 3.77 16.80
C VAL A 187 3.11 5.22 16.47
N ASN A 188 2.22 6.01 15.85
CA ASN A 188 2.43 7.41 15.46
C ASN A 188 3.74 7.60 14.66
N ALA A 189 4.03 6.68 13.73
CA ALA A 189 5.25 6.73 12.94
C ALA A 189 5.21 7.89 11.93
N LYS A 190 6.11 8.88 12.13
CA LYS A 190 6.16 10.11 11.35
C LYS A 190 7.53 10.37 10.74
N VAL A 191 7.53 11.02 9.58
CA VAL A 191 8.71 11.55 8.90
C VAL A 191 8.37 12.95 8.37
N TYR A 192 9.12 13.97 8.79
CA TYR A 192 8.79 15.38 8.50
C TYR A 192 7.34 15.74 8.87
N GLU A 193 6.89 15.29 10.03
CA GLU A 193 5.51 15.47 10.55
C GLU A 193 4.39 14.77 9.75
N GLU A 194 4.70 14.18 8.59
CA GLU A 194 3.78 13.33 7.83
C GLU A 194 3.77 11.89 8.35
N ASN A 195 2.59 11.29 8.48
CA ASN A 195 2.45 9.87 8.81
C ASN A 195 3.03 8.99 7.69
N ILE A 196 3.72 7.92 8.08
CA ILE A 196 4.27 6.96 7.13
C ILE A 196 3.15 6.05 6.62
N PHE A 197 3.06 5.92 5.29
CA PHE A 197 2.16 4.98 4.64
C PHE A 197 2.91 4.04 3.69
N VAL A 198 2.61 2.75 3.81
CA VAL A 198 3.01 1.72 2.85
C VAL A 198 2.02 1.72 1.69
N SER A 199 2.53 1.97 0.49
CA SER A 199 1.74 2.06 -0.74
C SER A 199 1.55 0.70 -1.41
N VAL A 200 2.56 -0.18 -1.33
CA VAL A 200 2.53 -1.51 -1.95
C VAL A 200 3.22 -2.52 -1.03
N VAL A 201 2.65 -3.71 -0.95
CA VAL A 201 3.23 -4.87 -0.29
C VAL A 201 3.36 -6.02 -1.28
N VAL A 202 4.53 -6.66 -1.29
CA VAL A 202 4.79 -7.89 -2.04
C VAL A 202 5.23 -8.98 -1.08
N LYS A 203 4.49 -10.09 -1.06
CA LYS A 203 4.83 -11.28 -0.27
C LYS A 203 5.57 -12.28 -1.15
N PHE A 204 6.63 -12.87 -0.63
CA PHE A 204 7.37 -13.95 -1.27
C PHE A 204 7.02 -15.30 -0.61
N THR A 205 7.18 -16.39 -1.36
CA THR A 205 6.89 -17.77 -0.90
C THR A 205 7.75 -18.21 0.29
N ASN A 206 8.94 -17.62 0.43
CA ASN A 206 9.88 -17.83 1.53
C ASN A 206 9.55 -17.01 2.80
N GLY A 207 8.40 -16.32 2.86
CA GLY A 207 8.01 -15.48 4.00
C GLY A 207 8.70 -14.12 4.06
N THR A 208 9.52 -13.77 3.05
CA THR A 208 10.05 -12.42 2.90
C THR A 208 8.94 -11.48 2.44
N ILE A 209 8.99 -10.22 2.88
CA ILE A 209 8.02 -9.20 2.52
C ILE A 209 8.77 -7.96 2.03
N LYS A 210 8.37 -7.45 0.87
CA LYS A 210 8.86 -6.18 0.34
C LYS A 210 7.78 -5.12 0.49
N LEU A 211 8.15 -4.00 1.11
CA LEU A 211 7.27 -2.87 1.38
C LEU A 211 7.75 -1.68 0.57
N CYS A 212 6.86 -1.01 -0.14
CA CYS A 212 7.15 0.22 -0.84
C CYS A 212 6.48 1.40 -0.14
N ALA A 213 7.17 2.54 -0.07
CA ALA A 213 6.61 3.78 0.46
C ALA A 213 6.94 4.96 -0.48
N LYS A 214 6.27 6.09 -0.23
CA LYS A 214 6.30 7.30 -1.07
C LYS A 214 7.72 7.83 -1.31
N ASN A 215 8.56 7.86 -0.28
CA ASN A 215 9.91 8.44 -0.35
C ASN A 215 10.94 7.60 0.41
N LYS A 216 12.23 7.87 0.17
CA LYS A 216 13.35 7.16 0.84
C LYS A 216 13.38 7.37 2.35
N ALA A 217 12.95 8.53 2.85
CA ALA A 217 12.97 8.84 4.27
C ALA A 217 11.95 7.99 5.05
N SER A 218 10.74 7.81 4.52
CA SER A 218 9.73 6.88 5.04
C SER A 218 10.27 5.45 5.09
N VAL A 219 10.89 4.99 4.02
CA VAL A 219 11.48 3.64 3.96
C VAL A 219 12.61 3.46 4.95
N ARG A 220 13.49 4.45 5.09
CA ARG A 220 14.55 4.46 6.10
C ARG A 220 13.98 4.38 7.51
N CYS A 221 12.99 5.21 7.84
CA CYS A 221 12.34 5.20 9.16
C CYS A 221 11.64 3.85 9.44
N LEU A 222 10.96 3.25 8.45
CA LEU A 222 10.39 1.91 8.57
C LEU A 222 11.43 0.85 8.89
N LEU A 223 12.60 0.93 8.23
CA LEU A 223 13.68 -0.02 8.40
C LEU A 223 14.37 0.11 9.76
N GLU A 224 14.66 1.34 10.19
CA GLU A 224 15.27 1.64 11.49
C GLU A 224 14.39 1.19 12.65
N ASN A 225 13.09 1.45 12.55
CA ASN A 225 12.12 1.14 13.60
C ASN A 225 11.43 -0.22 13.42
N LYS A 226 11.88 -1.10 12.50
CA LYS A 226 11.22 -2.38 12.21
C LYS A 226 10.93 -3.22 13.46
N HIS A 227 11.86 -3.27 14.39
CA HIS A 227 11.73 -3.99 15.65
C HIS A 227 10.58 -3.50 16.54
N LYS A 228 10.22 -2.21 16.44
CA LYS A 228 9.16 -1.58 17.24
C LYS A 228 7.76 -1.84 16.71
N TRP A 229 7.58 -2.07 15.42
CA TRP A 229 6.23 -2.16 14.82
C TRP A 229 5.90 -3.53 14.22
N THR A 230 6.89 -4.32 13.81
CA THR A 230 6.63 -5.59 13.09
C THR A 230 5.86 -6.61 13.91
N HIS A 231 6.16 -6.74 15.20
CA HIS A 231 5.48 -7.67 16.12
C HIS A 231 4.02 -7.27 16.41
N PHE A 232 3.68 -5.98 16.34
CA PHE A 232 2.30 -5.51 16.44
C PHE A 232 1.51 -5.80 15.15
N ALA A 233 2.16 -5.77 13.99
CA ALA A 233 1.51 -6.11 12.72
C ALA A 233 1.22 -7.62 12.63
N ASP A 234 2.14 -8.46 13.08
CA ASP A 234 1.95 -9.89 13.22
C ASP A 234 2.87 -10.43 14.34
N PRO A 235 2.32 -11.14 15.35
CA PRO A 235 3.12 -11.73 16.42
C PRO A 235 4.22 -12.69 15.95
N SER A 236 4.02 -13.36 14.81
CA SER A 236 5.04 -14.21 14.18
C SER A 236 6.14 -13.42 13.48
N PHE A 237 5.92 -12.12 13.23
CA PHE A 237 6.82 -11.25 12.49
C PHE A 237 7.71 -10.44 13.41
N ILE A 238 8.64 -11.11 14.09
CA ILE A 238 9.57 -10.44 15.01
C ILE A 238 10.87 -10.11 14.28
N THR A 239 11.14 -8.81 14.13
CA THR A 239 12.41 -8.33 13.57
C THR A 239 13.32 -7.76 14.66
N SER A 240 14.62 -8.04 14.55
CA SER A 240 15.61 -7.43 15.42
C SER A 240 15.90 -5.98 14.98
N PRO A 241 16.38 -5.10 15.89
CA PRO A 241 16.90 -3.79 15.50
C PRO A 241 17.96 -3.91 14.40
N ASN A 242 18.17 -2.85 13.61
CA ASN A 242 19.35 -2.82 12.74
C ASN A 242 20.58 -2.78 13.63
N LEU A 243 21.32 -3.88 13.72
CA LEU A 243 22.57 -3.94 14.47
C LEU A 243 23.70 -3.18 13.75
N TYR A 244 23.57 -2.97 12.45
CA TYR A 244 24.57 -2.32 11.60
C TYR A 244 23.97 -1.06 10.99
N HIS A 245 24.40 0.09 11.49
CA HIS A 245 23.94 1.41 11.02
C HIS A 245 24.53 1.75 9.65
N ILE A 246 25.64 1.09 9.27
CA ILE A 246 26.42 1.38 8.09
C ILE A 246 26.63 0.09 7.29
N ILE A 247 26.33 0.16 6.00
CA ILE A 247 26.77 -0.82 5.00
C ILE A 247 27.75 -0.07 4.12
N ILE A 248 29.02 -0.50 4.14
CA ILE A 248 30.07 0.03 3.28
C ILE A 248 29.87 -0.56 1.88
N HIS A 249 29.75 0.30 0.87
CA HIS A 249 29.56 -0.10 -0.52
C HIS A 249 30.87 -0.45 -1.22
N SER A 250 31.96 0.22 -0.82
CA SER A 250 33.31 0.00 -1.33
C SER A 250 34.29 -0.01 -0.18
N CYS A 251 35.04 -1.10 -0.02
CA CYS A 251 36.18 -1.17 0.88
C CYS A 251 37.42 -1.40 0.01
N PRO A 252 38.46 -0.56 0.12
CA PRO A 252 39.72 -0.78 -0.58
C PRO A 252 40.25 -2.19 -0.35
N ALA A 253 40.87 -2.79 -1.38
CA ALA A 253 41.41 -4.15 -1.30
C ALA A 253 42.47 -4.29 -0.19
N PHE A 254 43.16 -3.19 0.12
CA PHE A 254 44.04 -3.04 1.26
C PHE A 254 43.50 -1.87 2.08
N PHE A 255 43.04 -2.15 3.29
CA PHE A 255 42.49 -1.17 4.21
C PHE A 255 43.03 -1.50 5.60
N ASP A 256 43.74 -0.55 6.21
CA ASP A 256 44.18 -0.63 7.60
C ASP A 256 43.34 0.31 8.46
N ILE A 257 42.70 -0.23 9.50
CA ILE A 257 41.91 0.56 10.45
C ILE A 257 42.79 1.46 11.33
N SER A 258 44.09 1.24 11.31
CA SER A 258 45.09 2.02 12.05
C SER A 258 45.63 3.20 11.22
N ASP A 259 45.36 3.22 9.91
CA ASP A 259 45.80 4.27 9.00
C ASP A 259 44.70 5.32 8.79
N GLU A 260 44.97 6.55 9.22
CA GLU A 260 44.04 7.67 9.08
C GLU A 260 43.78 8.06 7.62
N SER A 261 44.70 7.75 6.70
CA SER A 261 44.51 7.98 5.26
C SER A 261 43.45 7.03 4.71
N ASP A 262 43.56 5.74 5.01
CA ASP A 262 42.63 4.71 4.55
C ASP A 262 41.21 4.95 5.10
N ILE A 263 41.10 5.40 6.35
CA ILE A 263 39.82 5.80 6.95
C ILE A 263 39.22 6.99 6.21
N SER A 264 40.04 7.99 5.86
CA SER A 264 39.57 9.19 5.15
C SER A 264 39.03 8.86 3.76
N ASP A 265 39.77 8.04 3.00
CA ASP A 265 39.36 7.58 1.67
C ASP A 265 38.08 6.75 1.73
N LEU A 266 37.97 5.88 2.75
CA LEU A 266 36.78 5.07 2.97
C LEU A 266 35.56 5.94 3.32
N CYS A 267 35.72 6.94 4.18
CA CYS A 267 34.68 7.91 4.51
C CYS A 267 34.19 8.65 3.27
N GLU A 268 35.11 9.16 2.46
CA GLU A 268 34.78 9.94 1.26
C GLU A 268 34.06 9.09 0.22
N GLN A 269 34.59 7.90 -0.09
CA GLN A 269 34.01 7.00 -1.09
C GLN A 269 32.61 6.50 -0.72
N ASN A 270 32.31 6.38 0.57
CA ASN A 270 31.03 5.88 1.05
C ASN A 270 30.12 7.00 1.59
N ASN A 271 30.60 8.25 1.63
CA ASN A 271 29.92 9.41 2.21
C ASN A 271 29.43 9.14 3.65
N ILE A 272 30.36 8.68 4.50
CA ILE A 272 30.14 8.32 5.90
C ILE A 272 30.96 9.28 6.79
N ASP A 273 30.42 9.65 7.95
CA ASP A 273 31.15 10.44 8.93
C ASP A 273 32.22 9.60 9.66
N ARG A 274 33.38 10.22 9.93
CA ARG A 274 34.55 9.53 10.51
C ARG A 274 34.24 8.92 11.87
N GLU A 275 33.40 9.57 12.67
CA GLU A 275 32.98 9.08 13.99
C GLU A 275 32.02 7.88 13.93
N GLU A 276 31.44 7.60 12.77
CA GLU A 276 30.60 6.41 12.58
C GLU A 276 31.42 5.18 12.14
N ILE A 277 32.57 5.36 11.48
CA ILE A 277 33.48 4.25 11.10
C ILE A 277 33.96 3.46 12.32
N LYS A 278 34.29 4.16 13.43
CA LYS A 278 34.71 3.53 14.69
C LYS A 278 33.64 2.63 15.32
N LYS A 279 32.38 2.79 14.90
CA LYS A 279 31.22 2.02 15.38
C LYS A 279 30.87 0.85 14.44
N VAL A 280 31.61 0.69 13.34
CA VAL A 280 31.39 -0.37 12.36
C VAL A 280 31.91 -1.70 12.91
N ARG A 281 31.06 -2.73 12.84
CA ARG A 281 31.48 -4.12 13.06
C ARG A 281 32.04 -4.69 11.75
N TRP A 282 33.33 -4.99 11.74
CA TRP A 282 33.99 -5.65 10.63
C TRP A 282 33.62 -7.14 10.58
N LEU A 283 33.11 -7.62 9.43
CA LEU A 283 32.73 -9.03 9.24
C LEU A 283 33.94 -9.94 9.03
N LYS A 284 35.07 -9.36 8.61
CA LYS A 284 36.42 -9.95 8.63
C LYS A 284 37.34 -8.88 9.22
N THR A 285 38.30 -9.27 10.05
CA THR A 285 39.35 -8.35 10.49
C THR A 285 40.05 -7.81 9.24
N PRO A 286 40.07 -6.48 9.01
CA PRO A 286 40.93 -5.93 7.98
C PRO A 286 42.36 -6.36 8.29
N ASN A 287 43.10 -6.82 7.28
CA ASN A 287 44.44 -7.37 7.45
C ASN A 287 45.31 -6.33 8.15
N ILE A 288 45.53 -6.52 9.45
CA ILE A 288 46.65 -5.93 10.15
C ILE A 288 47.85 -6.39 9.33
N LYS A 289 48.60 -5.47 8.74
CA LYS A 289 49.88 -5.82 8.13
C LYS A 289 50.68 -6.51 9.23
N GLU A 290 50.75 -7.83 9.20
CA GLU A 290 51.87 -8.53 9.81
C GLU A 290 53.07 -7.91 9.12
N LYS A 291 53.76 -7.03 9.85
CA LYS A 291 55.11 -6.62 9.48
C LYS A 291 55.82 -7.94 9.20
N SER A 292 56.14 -8.18 7.94
CA SER A 292 57.16 -9.15 7.57
C SER A 292 58.44 -8.69 8.25
N LEU A 293 58.64 -9.16 9.49
CA LEU A 293 59.92 -9.09 10.15
C LEU A 293 60.86 -9.91 9.28
N ALA A 294 61.93 -9.25 8.87
CA ALA A 294 63.06 -9.84 8.19
C ALA A 294 63.53 -11.10 8.92
N HIS A 295 63.80 -12.16 8.14
CA HIS A 295 65.07 -12.88 8.16
C HIS A 295 65.25 -13.65 6.84
#